data_AF-A0A2P6CC35-F1
#
_entry.id   AF-A0A2P6CC35-F1
#
_cell.length_a   1.000
_cell.length_b   1.000
_cell.length_c   1.000
_cell.angle_alpha   90.00
_cell.angle_beta   90.00
_cell.angle_gamma   90.00
#
_symmetry.space_group_name_H-M   'P 1'
#
loop_
_entity.id
_entity.type
_entity.pdbx_description
1 polymer ?
#
loop_
_entity_poly.entity_id
_entity_poly.type
_entity_poly.pdbx_seq_one_letter_code
_entity_poly.pdbx_strand_id
1 'polypeptide(L)'
;MNKTTKLFIIGVMFIAQNINSQAITNVKTLLEENEYGNARLIVTPNSYDMKAKKPTKSSGVYGLLVCYRYKGVQKALHQDLTYDFARKGKKELFLGMSAKKSNISVGKVLFYRRDLLSSNKYPKKSDCFR
;
A
#
# COMPACT_ATOMS: atom_id res chain seq x y z
N MET A 1 -7.63 55.28 16.06
CA MET A 1 -7.25 55.31 14.62
C MET A 1 -5.73 55.22 14.56
N ASN A 2 -5.05 54.30 13.87
CA ASN A 2 -5.45 53.33 12.85
C ASN A 2 -4.57 52.06 12.98
N LYS A 3 -5.23 50.89 12.87
CA LYS A 3 -4.60 49.61 12.57
C LYS A 3 -4.19 49.65 11.09
N THR A 4 -2.89 49.61 10.79
CA THR A 4 -2.40 49.39 9.42
C THR A 4 -1.78 48.01 9.34
N THR A 5 -2.61 47.11 8.84
CA THR A 5 -2.40 45.70 8.56
C THR A 5 -1.16 45.49 7.70
N LYS A 6 -0.14 44.77 8.20
CA LYS A 6 0.94 44.23 7.38
C LYS A 6 0.40 43.04 6.59
N LEU A 7 0.20 43.23 5.29
CA LEU A 7 -0.21 42.17 4.36
C LEU A 7 1.05 41.40 3.92
N PHE A 8 1.35 40.29 4.59
CA PHE A 8 2.38 39.34 4.14
C PHE A 8 1.69 38.32 3.22
N ILE A 9 1.71 38.56 1.91
CA ILE A 9 1.26 37.57 0.92
C ILE A 9 2.37 36.53 0.78
N ILE A 10 2.31 35.48 1.58
CA ILE A 10 3.10 34.26 1.34
C ILE A 10 2.35 33.49 0.25
N GLY A 11 2.70 33.76 -1.00
CA GLY A 11 2.33 32.92 -2.13
C GLY A 11 3.04 31.57 -1.99
N VAL A 12 2.40 30.61 -1.31
CA VAL A 12 2.84 29.21 -1.33
C VAL A 12 2.61 28.71 -2.75
N MET A 13 3.65 28.76 -3.56
CA MET A 13 3.73 28.07 -4.84
C MET A 13 3.68 26.57 -4.53
N PHE A 14 2.48 25.98 -4.57
CA PHE A 14 2.32 24.53 -4.61
C PHE A 14 2.94 24.06 -5.92
N ILE A 15 4.24 23.79 -5.90
CA ILE A 15 4.90 23.02 -6.95
C ILE A 15 4.30 21.63 -6.82
N ALA A 16 3.23 21.37 -7.58
CA ALA A 16 2.77 20.01 -7.85
C ALA A 16 3.93 19.30 -8.55
N GLN A 17 4.77 18.65 -7.77
CA GLN A 17 5.79 17.76 -8.30
C GLN A 17 5.04 16.67 -9.05
N ASN A 18 5.04 16.76 -10.38
CA ASN A 18 4.71 15.64 -11.24
C ASN A 18 5.83 14.63 -11.05
N ILE A 19 5.77 13.89 -9.94
CA ILE A 19 6.59 12.71 -9.72
C ILE A 19 6.07 11.74 -10.79
N ASN A 20 6.77 11.68 -11.93
CA ASN A 20 6.62 10.57 -12.87
C ASN A 20 6.68 9.32 -12.01
N SER A 21 5.55 8.64 -11.84
CA SER A 21 5.40 7.57 -10.86
C SER A 21 6.31 6.42 -11.29
N GLN A 22 7.50 6.41 -10.73
CA GLN A 22 8.49 5.37 -10.92
C GLN A 22 7.88 4.05 -10.50
N ALA A 23 8.24 2.97 -11.18
CA ALA A 23 7.54 1.73 -11.04
C ALA A 23 7.95 1.03 -9.73
N ILE A 24 7.01 0.73 -8.84
CA ILE A 24 7.32 0.13 -7.54
C ILE A 24 7.82 -1.29 -7.76
N THR A 25 8.96 -1.61 -7.13
CA THR A 25 9.62 -2.92 -7.24
C THR A 25 9.48 -3.75 -5.97
N ASN A 26 9.26 -3.11 -4.82
CA ASN A 26 9.05 -3.80 -3.55
C ASN A 26 8.21 -2.95 -2.59
N VAL A 27 7.66 -3.60 -1.57
CA VAL A 27 6.86 -2.97 -0.51
C VAL A 27 7.41 -3.35 0.87
N LYS A 28 7.14 -2.50 1.85
CA LYS A 28 7.32 -2.81 3.27
C LYS A 28 5.96 -2.88 3.93
N THR A 29 5.84 -3.71 4.97
CA THR A 29 4.60 -3.89 5.71
C THR A 29 4.78 -3.62 7.18
N LEU A 30 3.77 -3.03 7.80
CA LEU A 30 3.72 -2.73 9.22
C LEU A 30 2.36 -3.11 9.78
N LEU A 31 2.34 -3.96 10.82
CA LEU A 31 1.11 -4.35 11.49
C LEU A 31 0.89 -3.46 12.72
N GLU A 32 -0.20 -2.70 12.70
CA GLU A 32 -0.55 -1.72 13.75
C GLU A 32 -2.00 -1.86 14.17
N GLU A 33 -2.36 -1.26 15.29
CA GLU A 33 -3.76 -1.07 15.67
C GLU A 33 -4.16 0.36 15.32
N ASN A 34 -5.36 0.53 14.73
CA ASN A 34 -5.91 1.86 14.53
C ASN A 34 -6.48 2.42 15.85
N GLU A 35 -6.99 3.65 15.79
CA GLU A 35 -7.60 4.35 16.94
C GLU A 35 -8.77 3.59 17.61
N TYR A 36 -9.37 2.64 16.89
CA TYR A 36 -10.47 1.79 17.37
C TYR A 36 -9.99 0.42 17.88
N GLY A 37 -8.67 0.21 18.02
CA GLY A 37 -8.07 -1.06 18.48
C GLY A 37 -8.12 -2.20 17.45
N ASN A 38 -8.36 -1.90 16.17
CA ASN A 38 -8.39 -2.89 15.10
C ASN A 38 -7.03 -2.97 14.38
N ALA A 39 -6.54 -4.19 14.19
CA ALA A 39 -5.38 -4.52 13.40
C ALA A 39 -5.54 -4.07 11.95
N ARG A 40 -4.52 -3.36 11.47
CA ARG A 40 -4.33 -2.95 10.08
C ARG A 40 -2.93 -3.35 9.65
N LEU A 41 -2.85 -4.01 8.51
CA LEU A 41 -1.57 -4.19 7.84
C LEU A 41 -1.38 -3.03 6.86
N ILE A 42 -0.50 -2.12 7.22
CA ILE A 42 -0.11 -0.98 6.40
C ILE A 42 0.94 -1.47 5.41
N VAL A 43 0.70 -1.27 4.13
CA VAL A 43 1.59 -1.64 3.03
C VAL A 43 2.02 -0.34 2.37
N THR A 44 3.33 -0.13 2.26
CA THR A 44 3.90 1.07 1.64
C THR A 44 4.93 0.67 0.59
N PRO A 45 5.06 1.42 -0.52
CA PRO A 45 6.17 1.24 -1.43
C PRO A 45 7.50 1.38 -0.67
N ASN A 46 8.46 0.51 -0.97
CA ASN A 46 9.78 0.52 -0.34
C ASN A 46 10.90 0.84 -1.33
N SER A 47 10.77 0.39 -2.57
CA SER A 47 11.75 0.64 -3.63
C SER A 47 11.07 0.85 -4.98
N TYR A 48 11.75 1.59 -5.85
CA TYR A 48 11.25 2.01 -7.15
C TYR A 48 12.27 1.71 -8.25
N ASP A 49 11.77 1.44 -9.45
CA ASP A 49 12.55 1.39 -10.67
C ASP A 49 12.70 2.80 -11.24
N MET A 50 13.85 3.40 -10.96
CA MET A 50 14.26 4.71 -11.47
C MET A 50 14.45 4.72 -13.00
N LYS A 51 14.58 3.56 -13.65
CA LYS A 51 14.85 3.43 -15.10
C LYS A 51 13.56 3.24 -15.92
N ALA A 52 12.40 3.23 -15.27
CA ALA A 52 11.12 3.07 -15.93
C ALA A 52 10.87 4.20 -16.95
N LYS A 53 10.80 3.84 -18.24
CA LYS A 53 10.61 4.79 -19.35
C LYS A 53 9.16 5.27 -19.52
N LYS A 54 8.20 4.60 -18.88
CA LYS A 54 6.77 4.90 -18.99
C LYS A 54 6.17 5.10 -17.60
N PRO A 55 5.25 6.07 -17.43
CA PRO A 55 4.48 6.19 -16.20
C PRO A 55 3.72 4.91 -15.92
N THR A 56 3.68 4.52 -14.65
CA THR A 56 2.89 3.37 -14.20
C THR A 56 1.40 3.64 -14.41
N LYS A 57 0.64 2.66 -14.92
CA LYS A 57 -0.83 2.74 -14.99
C LYS A 57 -1.44 2.94 -13.59
N SER A 58 -2.59 3.62 -13.54
CA SER A 58 -3.30 3.93 -12.28
C SER A 58 -4.15 2.77 -11.72
N SER A 59 -4.26 1.64 -12.43
CA SER A 59 -4.98 0.46 -11.98
C SER A 59 -4.34 -0.85 -12.47
N GLY A 60 -4.49 -1.92 -11.69
CA GLY A 60 -4.21 -3.29 -12.16
C GLY A 60 -2.74 -3.65 -12.33
N VAL A 61 -1.82 -2.90 -11.73
CA VAL A 61 -0.36 -3.09 -11.89
C VAL A 61 0.25 -3.88 -10.73
N TYR A 62 -0.18 -3.59 -9.51
CA TYR A 62 0.49 -4.03 -8.29
C TYR A 62 -0.41 -4.98 -7.53
N GLY A 63 0.03 -6.22 -7.41
CA GLY A 63 -0.65 -7.25 -6.64
C GLY A 63 0.07 -7.54 -5.34
N LEU A 64 -0.69 -7.97 -4.34
CA LEU A 64 -0.18 -8.44 -3.05
C LEU A 64 -0.89 -9.72 -2.64
N LEU A 65 -0.12 -10.73 -2.25
CA LEU A 65 -0.60 -11.90 -1.53
C LEU A 65 -0.08 -11.84 -0.09
N VAL A 66 -0.97 -11.88 0.89
CA VAL A 66 -0.66 -11.91 2.31
C VAL A 66 -1.14 -13.24 2.89
N CYS A 67 -0.20 -14.07 3.34
CA CYS A 67 -0.45 -15.27 4.12
C CYS A 67 -0.30 -14.93 5.61
N TYR A 68 -1.36 -15.13 6.39
CA TYR A 68 -1.39 -14.74 7.79
C TYR A 68 -2.22 -15.73 8.62
N ARG A 69 -2.10 -15.66 9.93
CA ARG A 69 -2.96 -16.37 10.87
C ARG A 69 -3.81 -15.36 11.64
N TYR A 70 -5.10 -15.67 11.79
CA TYR A 70 -6.01 -14.95 12.68
C TYR A 70 -6.57 -15.92 13.70
N LYS A 71 -6.28 -15.70 14.99
CA LYS A 71 -6.66 -16.60 16.09
C LYS A 71 -6.26 -18.06 15.81
N GLY A 72 -5.02 -18.26 15.37
CA GLY A 72 -4.48 -19.58 15.02
C GLY A 72 -4.90 -20.12 13.65
N VAL A 73 -5.97 -19.60 13.04
CA VAL A 73 -6.46 -20.08 11.73
C VAL A 73 -5.70 -19.40 10.59
N GLN A 74 -5.12 -20.22 9.70
CA GLN A 74 -4.43 -19.76 8.50
C GLN A 74 -5.42 -19.10 7.52
N LYS A 75 -5.03 -17.97 6.96
CA LYS A 75 -5.81 -17.15 6.04
C LYS A 75 -4.92 -16.57 4.94
N ALA A 76 -5.55 -16.27 3.80
CA ALA A 76 -4.88 -15.68 2.66
C ALA A 76 -5.69 -14.51 2.10
N LEU A 77 -5.05 -13.36 1.96
CA LEU A 77 -5.63 -12.15 1.40
C LEU A 77 -4.89 -11.80 0.11
N HIS A 78 -5.64 -11.60 -0.97
CA HIS A 78 -5.11 -11.16 -2.25
C HIS A 78 -5.72 -9.80 -2.59
N GLN A 79 -4.89 -8.82 -2.92
CA GLN A 79 -5.29 -7.42 -3.04
C GLN A 79 -4.58 -6.72 -4.19
N ASP A 80 -5.30 -5.79 -4.82
CA ASP A 80 -4.73 -4.80 -5.72
C ASP A 80 -4.27 -3.58 -4.91
N LEU A 81 -3.08 -3.09 -5.19
CA LEU A 81 -2.48 -1.95 -4.50
C LEU A 81 -2.45 -0.69 -5.36
N THR A 82 -2.71 -0.78 -6.67
CA THR A 82 -2.35 0.27 -7.62
C THR A 82 -3.08 1.58 -7.36
N TYR A 83 -4.38 1.52 -7.14
CA TYR A 83 -5.18 2.71 -6.90
C TYR A 83 -4.75 3.44 -5.61
N ASP A 84 -4.62 2.69 -4.50
CA ASP A 84 -4.27 3.29 -3.22
C ASP A 84 -2.82 3.79 -3.18
N PHE A 85 -1.89 3.12 -3.88
CA PHE A 85 -0.53 3.63 -4.05
C PHE A 85 -0.52 4.93 -4.86
N ALA A 86 -1.28 5.00 -5.95
CA ALA A 86 -1.35 6.20 -6.78
C ALA A 86 -2.00 7.40 -6.06
N ARG A 87 -2.99 7.15 -5.19
CA ARG A 87 -3.75 8.24 -4.53
C ARG A 87 -3.31 8.58 -3.11
N LYS A 88 -2.86 7.59 -2.34
CA LYS A 88 -2.59 7.71 -0.90
C LYS A 88 -1.14 7.42 -0.53
N GLY A 89 -0.34 6.86 -1.46
CA GLY A 89 1.04 6.42 -1.19
C GLY A 89 1.14 5.19 -0.28
N LYS A 90 0.01 4.62 0.17
CA LYS A 90 -0.07 3.45 1.05
C LYS A 90 -1.36 2.69 0.82
N LYS A 91 -1.38 1.41 1.18
CA LYS A 91 -2.59 0.58 1.26
C LYS A 91 -2.77 0.10 2.70
N GLU A 92 -3.98 0.22 3.22
CA GLU A 92 -4.36 -0.34 4.51
C GLU A 92 -5.19 -1.60 4.29
N LEU A 93 -4.76 -2.71 4.89
CA LEU A 93 -5.43 -3.99 4.75
C LEU A 93 -6.12 -4.41 6.04
N PHE A 94 -7.37 -4.84 5.87
CA PHE A 94 -8.23 -5.34 6.93
C PHE A 94 -8.05 -6.86 7.00
N LEU A 95 -7.39 -7.35 8.06
CA LEU A 95 -7.06 -8.78 8.19
C LEU A 95 -8.14 -9.58 8.95
N GLY A 96 -9.14 -8.90 9.51
CA GLY A 96 -10.31 -9.50 10.13
C GLY A 96 -11.18 -8.42 10.76
N MET A 97 -12.48 -8.69 10.87
CA MET A 97 -13.40 -7.85 11.62
C MET A 97 -13.02 -7.91 13.11
N SER A 98 -12.88 -6.76 13.76
CA SER A 98 -12.52 -6.68 15.19
C SER A 98 -11.23 -7.43 15.56
N ALA A 99 -10.32 -7.63 14.59
CA ALA A 99 -9.05 -8.28 14.85
C ALA A 99 -8.16 -7.34 15.66
N LYS A 100 -7.59 -7.80 16.78
CA LYS A 100 -6.50 -7.09 17.48
C LYS A 100 -5.15 -7.51 16.92
N LYS A 101 -4.13 -6.68 17.08
CA LYS A 101 -2.77 -6.98 16.58
C LYS A 101 -2.22 -8.26 17.19
N SER A 102 -2.46 -8.50 18.48
CA SER A 102 -2.05 -9.72 19.20
C SER A 102 -2.65 -11.02 18.63
N ASN A 103 -3.77 -10.93 17.92
CA ASN A 103 -4.44 -12.09 17.33
C ASN A 103 -4.04 -12.36 15.87
N ILE A 104 -3.12 -11.55 15.33
CA ILE A 104 -2.67 -11.63 13.95
C ILE A 104 -1.18 -11.94 13.91
N SER A 105 -0.83 -12.97 13.15
CA SER A 105 0.56 -13.27 12.80
C SER A 105 0.70 -13.25 11.28
N VAL A 106 1.51 -12.34 10.76
CA VAL A 106 1.79 -12.25 9.32
C VAL A 106 2.96 -13.17 9.00
N GLY A 107 2.75 -14.19 8.17
CA GLY A 107 3.78 -15.17 7.83
C GLY A 107 4.56 -14.80 6.58
N LYS A 108 3.84 -14.58 5.46
CA LYS A 108 4.44 -14.26 4.16
C LYS A 108 3.67 -13.14 3.49
N VAL A 109 4.39 -12.17 2.97
CA VAL A 109 3.86 -11.12 2.10
C VAL A 109 4.60 -11.20 0.78
N LEU A 110 3.87 -11.36 -0.31
CA LEU A 110 4.42 -11.46 -1.64
C LEU A 110 3.82 -10.36 -2.52
N PHE A 111 4.68 -9.39 -2.85
CA PHE A 111 4.40 -8.32 -3.79
C PHE A 111 4.80 -8.73 -5.19
N TYR A 112 4.02 -8.33 -6.19
CA TYR A 112 4.35 -8.61 -7.58
C TYR A 112 3.70 -7.63 -8.56
N ARG A 113 4.24 -7.62 -9.78
CA ARG A 113 3.78 -6.82 -10.91
C ARG A 113 2.86 -7.64 -11.81
N ARG A 114 1.57 -7.31 -11.79
CA ARG A 114 0.54 -7.94 -12.64
C ARG A 114 0.78 -7.65 -14.12
N ASP A 115 1.25 -6.46 -14.43
CA ASP A 115 1.54 -6.03 -15.80
C ASP A 115 2.80 -6.66 -16.41
N LEU A 116 3.66 -7.28 -15.59
CA LEU A 116 4.86 -7.99 -16.03
C LEU A 116 4.69 -9.52 -16.02
N LEU A 117 3.55 -10.03 -15.56
CA LEU A 117 3.27 -11.46 -15.45
C LEU A 117 2.04 -11.83 -16.26
N SER A 118 2.04 -13.03 -16.83
CA SER A 118 0.80 -13.61 -17.36
C SER A 118 -0.14 -13.97 -16.20
N SER A 119 -1.46 -13.83 -16.40
CA SER A 119 -2.46 -14.01 -15.34
C SER A 119 -2.41 -15.39 -14.66
N ASN A 120 -2.05 -16.43 -15.40
CA ASN A 120 -1.85 -17.79 -14.88
C ASN A 120 -0.64 -17.95 -13.95
N LYS A 121 0.32 -17.00 -13.98
CA LYS A 121 1.51 -16.96 -13.12
C LYS A 121 1.30 -16.09 -11.88
N TYR A 122 0.12 -15.51 -11.70
CA TYR A 122 -0.16 -14.74 -10.49
C TYR A 122 -0.14 -15.67 -9.26
N PRO A 123 0.50 -15.22 -8.16
CA PRO A 123 0.42 -15.87 -6.86
C PRO A 123 -1.03 -16.14 -6.45
N LYS A 124 -1.32 -17.37 -6.05
CA LYS A 124 -2.67 -17.81 -5.70
C LYS A 124 -2.83 -17.90 -4.19
N LYS A 125 -4.05 -17.69 -3.69
CA LYS A 125 -4.36 -17.88 -2.26
C LYS A 125 -4.01 -19.28 -1.76
N SER A 126 -4.17 -20.31 -2.61
CA SER A 126 -3.79 -21.69 -2.31
C SER A 126 -2.31 -21.85 -1.93
N ASP A 127 -1.43 -20.97 -2.44
CA ASP A 127 0.00 -21.02 -2.16
C ASP A 127 0.32 -20.67 -0.69
N CYS A 128 -0.65 -20.07 0.02
CA CYS A 128 -0.53 -19.80 1.45
C CYS A 128 -0.86 -21.02 2.32
N PHE A 129 -1.34 -22.14 1.78
CA PHE A 129 -1.82 -23.31 2.55
C PHE A 129 -1.07 -24.61 2.24
N ARG A 130 0.06 -24.47 1.54
CA ARG A 130 0.98 -25.57 1.26
C ARG A 130 2.04 -25.68 2.34
#